data_AF-A0A6N7HL09-F1
#
_entry.id   AF-A0A6N7HL09-F1
#
_cell.length_a   1.000
_cell.length_b   1.000
_cell.length_c   1.000
_cell.angle_alpha   90.00
_cell.angle_beta   90.00
_cell.angle_gamma   90.00
#
_symmetry.space_group_name_H-M   'P 1'
#
loop_
_entity.id
_entity.type
_entity.pdbx_description
1 polymer ?
#
loop_
_entity_poly.entity_id
_entity_poly.type
_entity_poly.pdbx_seq_one_letter_code
_entity_poly.pdbx_strand_id
1 'polypeptide(L)' 'MALGRDYEGQNCSLARALEVVGERWTILVLRDLFFGVRRFTDLQAHLDIPRAVLTDRLTRLVDAGVVTRT' A
#
# COMPACT_ATOMS: atom_id res chain seq x y z
N MET A 1 -14.21 -14.61 -10.94
CA MET A 1 -12.78 -14.88 -11.16
C MET A 1 -12.02 -13.75 -10.50
N ALA A 2 -11.35 -14.00 -9.37
CA ALA A 2 -10.47 -12.99 -8.78
C ALA A 2 -9.24 -12.87 -9.68
N LEU A 3 -8.90 -11.66 -10.11
CA LEU A 3 -7.63 -11.42 -10.79
C LEU A 3 -6.51 -11.74 -9.79
N GLY A 4 -5.47 -12.46 -10.23
CA GLY A 4 -4.26 -12.68 -9.44
C GLY A 4 -3.65 -11.34 -9.02
N ARG A 5 -2.98 -11.31 -7.87
CA ARG A 5 -2.31 -10.09 -7.37
C ARG A 5 -1.00 -9.81 -8.10
N ASP A 6 -0.41 -10.84 -8.68
CA ASP A 6 0.95 -10.83 -9.19
C ASP A 6 0.94 -11.16 -10.69
N TYR A 7 1.83 -10.53 -11.44
CA TYR A 7 1.98 -10.68 -12.89
C TYR A 7 3.15 -11.61 -13.21
N GLU A 8 3.09 -12.84 -12.69
CA GLU A 8 4.15 -13.83 -12.90
C GLU A 8 4.43 -14.06 -14.40
N GLY A 9 5.71 -14.02 -14.77
CA GLY A 9 6.16 -14.20 -16.16
C GLY A 9 6.12 -12.95 -17.04
N GLN A 10 5.65 -11.80 -16.54
CA GLN A 10 5.68 -10.53 -17.28
C GLN A 10 6.98 -9.77 -17.04
N ASN A 11 7.73 -9.45 -18.11
CA ASN A 11 8.86 -8.53 -18.05
C ASN A 11 8.41 -7.08 -18.32
N CYS A 12 7.50 -6.57 -17.48
CA CYS A 12 6.93 -5.24 -17.62
C CYS A 12 7.13 -4.43 -16.33
N SER A 13 7.85 -3.31 -16.42
CA SER A 13 8.09 -2.45 -15.25
C SER A 13 6.82 -1.84 -14.68
N LEU A 14 5.80 -1.57 -15.50
CA LEU A 14 4.52 -1.08 -15.01
C LEU A 14 3.77 -2.16 -14.22
N ALA A 15 3.79 -3.41 -14.69
CA ALA A 15 3.16 -4.52 -13.98
C ALA A 15 3.79 -4.71 -12.59
N ARG A 16 5.13 -4.71 -12.52
CA ARG A 16 5.88 -4.79 -11.26
C ARG A 16 5.59 -3.61 -10.32
N ALA A 17 5.43 -2.40 -10.86
CA ALA A 17 5.05 -1.25 -10.05
C ALA A 17 3.63 -1.42 -9.49
N LEU A 18 2.68 -1.92 -10.29
CA LEU A 18 1.30 -2.13 -9.89
C LEU A 18 1.14 -3.23 -8.82
N GLU A 19 2.04 -4.20 -8.73
CA GLU A 19 2.06 -5.18 -7.62
C GLU A 19 2.28 -4.50 -6.25
N VAL A 20 3.03 -3.38 -6.25
CA VAL A 20 3.32 -2.60 -5.04
C VAL A 20 2.24 -1.55 -4.79
N VAL A 21 1.92 -0.73 -5.80
CA VAL A 21 1.07 0.47 -5.63
C VAL A 21 -0.37 0.31 -6.13
N GLY A 22 -0.68 -0.77 -6.85
CA GLY A 22 -1.96 -0.96 -7.53
C GLY A 22 -3.11 -1.46 -6.65
N GLU A 23 -2.87 -1.70 -5.35
CA GLU A 23 -3.95 -1.99 -4.42
C GLU A 23 -4.72 -0.69 -4.08
N ARG A 24 -6.05 -0.81 -3.98
CA ARG A 24 -7.01 0.30 -3.83
C ARG A 24 -6.59 1.34 -2.80
N TRP A 25 -6.08 0.91 -1.65
CA TRP A 25 -5.76 1.78 -0.52
C TRP A 25 -4.33 2.32 -0.56
N THR A 26 -3.42 1.66 -1.27
CA THR A 26 -2.00 2.02 -1.24
C THR A 26 -1.77 3.50 -1.56
N ILE A 27 -2.35 4.00 -2.65
CA ILE A 27 -2.17 5.39 -3.06
C ILE A 27 -2.80 6.37 -2.04
N LEU A 28 -3.91 6.00 -1.40
CA LEU A 28 -4.56 6.84 -0.38
C LEU A 28 -3.73 6.90 0.91
N VAL A 29 -3.14 5.77 1.32
CA VAL A 29 -2.19 5.72 2.44
C VAL A 29 -0.98 6.60 2.14
N LEU A 30 -0.38 6.46 0.95
CA LEU A 30 0.77 7.28 0.55
C LEU A 30 0.43 8.77 0.54
N ARG A 31 -0.74 9.16 0.03
CA ARG A 31 -1.22 10.55 0.06
C ARG A 31 -1.25 11.12 1.49
N ASP A 32 -1.85 10.39 2.43
CA ASP A 32 -1.94 10.86 3.82
C ASP A 32 -0.54 10.93 4.48
N LEU A 33 0.35 10.00 4.16
CA LEU A 33 1.77 10.08 4.57
C LEU A 33 2.47 11.31 3.98
N PHE A 34 2.19 11.69 2.72
CA PHE A 34 2.72 12.91 2.11
C PHE A 34 2.19 14.18 2.78
N PHE A 35 0.95 14.15 3.28
CA PHE A 35 0.38 15.24 4.09
C PHE A 35 0.85 15.24 5.54
N GLY A 36 1.75 14.34 5.92
CA GLY A 36 2.38 14.34 7.24
C GLY A 36 1.64 13.55 8.31
N VAL A 37 0.59 12.79 7.97
CA VAL A 37 -0.02 11.83 8.89
C VAL A 37 0.99 10.70 9.13
N ARG A 38 1.32 10.39 10.39
CA ARG A 38 2.36 9.38 10.72
C ARG A 38 1.85 8.26 11.62
N ARG A 39 0.84 8.51 12.45
CA ARG A 39 0.34 7.50 13.39
C ARG A 39 -0.62 6.56 12.69
N PHE A 40 -0.52 5.28 13.02
CA PHE A 40 -1.39 4.24 12.48
C PHE A 40 -2.88 4.53 12.73
N THR A 41 -3.21 4.99 13.94
CA THR A 41 -4.59 5.31 14.34
C THR A 41 -5.18 6.44 13.51
N ASP A 42 -4.36 7.43 13.17
CA ASP A 42 -4.80 8.61 12.42
C ASP A 42 -5.03 8.23 10.96
N LEU A 43 -4.12 7.44 10.37
CA LEU A 43 -4.31 6.84 9.04
C LEU A 43 -5.57 5.98 8.98
N GLN A 44 -5.80 5.14 10.00
CA GLN A 44 -6.99 4.30 10.07
C GLN A 44 -8.27 5.13 10.12
N ALA A 45 -8.29 6.18 10.96
CA ALA A 45 -9.45 7.05 11.13
C ALA A 45 -9.74 7.91 9.90
N HIS A 46 -8.71 8.48 9.26
CA HIS A 46 -8.86 9.32 8.07
C HIS A 46 -9.37 8.54 6.86
N LEU A 47 -8.91 7.30 6.70
CA LEU A 47 -9.23 6.48 5.53
C LEU A 47 -10.45 5.58 5.74
N ASP A 48 -10.97 5.48 6.97
CA ASP A 48 -11.98 4.51 7.39
C ASP A 48 -11.69 3.09 6.88
N ILE A 49 -10.41 2.72 6.94
CA ILE A 49 -9.89 1.47 6.40
C ILE A 49 -9.90 0.38 7.47
N PRO A 50 -10.27 -0.87 7.15
CA PRO A 50 -10.14 -1.97 8.10
C PRO A 50 -8.70 -2.12 8.58
N ARG A 51 -8.52 -2.22 9.90
CA ARG A 51 -7.20 -2.32 10.54
C ARG A 51 -6.29 -3.38 9.91
N ALA A 52 -6.83 -4.57 9.64
CA ALA A 52 -6.08 -5.67 9.04
C ALA A 52 -5.55 -5.31 7.63
N VAL A 53 -6.33 -4.58 6.84
CA VAL A 53 -5.93 -4.13 5.50
C VAL A 53 -4.84 -3.08 5.63
N LEU A 54 -5.00 -2.08 6.50
CA LEU A 54 -3.96 -1.06 6.71
C LEU A 54 -2.63 -1.67 7.16
N THR A 55 -2.67 -2.63 8.09
CA THR A 55 -1.48 -3.36 8.54
C THR A 55 -0.81 -4.08 7.38
N ASP A 56 -1.54 -4.90 6.61
CA ASP A 56 -0.97 -5.62 5.46
C ASP A 56 -0.40 -4.67 4.40
N ARG A 57 -1.06 -3.53 4.15
CA ARG A 57 -0.56 -2.51 3.22
C ARG A 57 0.72 -1.84 3.70
N LEU A 58 0.78 -1.39 4.95
CA LEU A 58 1.97 -0.75 5.50
C LEU A 58 3.16 -1.73 5.55
N THR A 59 2.92 -2.99 5.94
CA THR A 59 3.96 -4.03 5.93
C THR A 59 4.55 -4.18 4.53
N ARG A 60 3.72 -4.36 3.49
CA ARG A 60 4.19 -4.51 2.11
C ARG A 60 4.93 -3.28 1.59
N LEU A 61 4.48 -2.07 1.95
CA LEU A 61 5.16 -0.84 1.56
C LEU A 61 6.52 -0.68 2.25
N VAL A 62 6.65 -1.17 3.48
CA VAL A 62 7.95 -1.24 4.18
C VAL A 62 8.87 -2.27 3.54
N ASP A 63 8.36 -3.47 3.26
CA ASP A 63 9.13 -4.54 2.62
C ASP A 63 9.62 -4.13 1.22
N ALA A 64 8.82 -3.36 0.48
CA ALA A 64 9.18 -2.79 -0.82
C ALA A 64 10.08 -1.55 -0.73
N GLY A 65 10.40 -1.07 0.48
CA GLY A 65 11.25 0.12 0.69
C GLY A 65 10.59 1.45 0.31
N VAL A 66 9.27 1.49 0.14
CA VAL A 66 8.51 2.69 -0.23
C VAL A 66 8.22 3.55 1.01
N VAL A 67 8.02 2.92 2.17
CA VAL A 67 7.76 3.58 3.45
C VAL A 67 8.73 3.03 4.49
N THR A 68 9.11 3.84 5.48
CA THR A 68 9.94 3.39 6.61
C THR A 68 9.17 3.53 7.92
N ARG A 69 9.36 2.57 8.82
CA ARG A 69 8.84 2.64 10.18
C ARG A 69 9.90 3.30 11.08
N THR A 70 9.54 4.42 11.69
CA THR A 70 10.33 5.14 12.69
C THR A 70 9.76 4.96 14.08
#